data_AF-A0A840HD05-F1
#
_entry.id   AF-A0A840HD05-F1
#
_cell.length_a   1.000
_cell.length_b   1.000
_cell.length_c   1.000
_cell.angle_alpha   90.00
_cell.angle_beta   90.00
_cell.angle_gamma   90.00
#
_symmetry.space_group_name_H-M   'P 1'
#
loop_
_entity.id
_entity.type
_entity.pdbx_description
1 polymer ?
#
loop_
_entity_poly.entity_id
_entity_poly.type
_entity_poly.pdbx_seq_one_letter_code
_entity_poly.pdbx_strand_id
1 'polypeptide(L)'
;MRWVVAGAIFYFGIAVAIAEKWIAKGSLSPGLFSYTEGVPKTSRLDIGIFIRPGSEKEATDYYQRIGGVLGFDFLNSTLDILVSHLGYTEPQVVGGKIVFKGLTATNLEELPSFALMPRNFAEFNNLADAVADPASFRALLSLQDFQNDAILVSRFFAPKIATYYNPANAGDPFAPIDPDNIVPGWRKLVRVTPRSGSQAQRDGKIAHVYILFNFKEADPNADPFLGKESGNNQIIIVPKDSSAGDRVFFGVYREKSRGYPIGLFLKADFDLPGHVGIGTGAKDSEYFVPRACAECHGHSATDSKGTVLQGQPVDPNGQATEDFTIGIYRFAKPNYLDTDQWYDWKDFDYRGVSGSLNDVVFDGGRDVSSSAYVRAFDVMRKLNTNIERESVAAEADPNVPTFQTLGVRKWLELHQLSDARKPYSVRSIGAVSWDATKPDEMKLLRLLDNHCFRCHSSLRYNVFDKQAVANRKELIIRFLNIQLQDNGTPLPGNFMPQGRVLSSNEKTEIEQLLTKVFP
;
A
#
# COMPACT_ATOMS: atom_id res chain seq x y z
N MET A 1 -33.65 -53.81 -20.67
CA MET A 1 -32.26 -53.43 -20.31
C MET A 1 -31.45 -53.43 -21.61
N ARG A 2 -30.85 -52.29 -21.97
CA ARG A 2 -30.65 -51.75 -23.34
C ARG A 2 -31.86 -50.92 -23.79
N TRP A 3 -31.61 -49.65 -24.17
CA TRP A 3 -32.53 -48.59 -24.65
C TRP A 3 -33.02 -47.48 -23.69
N VAL A 4 -32.23 -47.05 -22.69
CA VAL A 4 -32.55 -45.80 -21.93
C VAL A 4 -31.37 -44.82 -21.82
N VAL A 5 -30.31 -44.95 -22.63
CA VAL A 5 -29.14 -44.04 -22.57
C VAL A 5 -29.05 -43.07 -23.76
N ALA A 6 -29.96 -43.13 -24.74
CA ALA A 6 -29.94 -42.22 -25.89
C ALA A 6 -30.72 -40.90 -25.69
N GLY A 7 -31.48 -40.76 -24.59
CA GLY A 7 -32.35 -39.60 -24.36
C GLY A 7 -31.73 -38.42 -23.60
N ALA A 8 -30.61 -38.64 -22.90
CA ALA A 8 -30.00 -37.61 -22.04
C ALA A 8 -28.85 -36.83 -22.73
N ILE A 9 -28.37 -37.29 -23.88
CA ILE A 9 -27.32 -36.59 -24.64
C ILE A 9 -27.92 -35.56 -25.63
N PHE A 10 -29.21 -35.66 -25.96
CA PHE A 10 -29.84 -34.74 -26.91
C PHE A 10 -30.33 -33.42 -26.27
N TYR A 11 -30.49 -33.36 -24.94
CA TYR A 11 -30.90 -32.12 -24.24
C TYR A 11 -29.73 -31.26 -23.76
N PHE A 12 -28.51 -31.78 -23.71
CA PHE A 12 -27.31 -30.98 -23.41
C PHE A 12 -26.67 -30.35 -24.66
N GLY A 13 -27.04 -30.83 -25.86
CA GLY A 13 -26.51 -30.32 -27.14
C GLY A 13 -27.19 -29.05 -27.68
N ILE A 14 -28.32 -28.63 -27.10
CA ILE A 14 -29.07 -27.44 -27.57
C ILE A 14 -28.76 -26.21 -26.71
N ALA A 15 -28.25 -26.38 -25.49
CA ALA A 15 -27.87 -25.25 -24.61
C ALA A 15 -26.50 -24.62 -24.98
N VAL A 16 -25.71 -25.22 -25.87
CA VAL A 16 -24.39 -24.72 -26.29
C VAL A 16 -24.41 -24.05 -27.68
N ALA A 17 -25.55 -24.08 -28.39
CA ALA A 17 -25.68 -23.52 -29.74
C ALA A 17 -26.44 -22.18 -29.82
N ILE A 18 -26.86 -21.60 -28.69
CA ILE A 18 -27.43 -20.22 -28.63
C ILE A 18 -26.57 -19.35 -27.69
N ALA A 19 -25.25 -19.53 -27.77
CA ALA A 19 -24.30 -18.45 -27.54
C ALA A 19 -23.96 -17.81 -28.90
N GLU A 20 -25.00 -17.52 -29.70
CA GLU A 20 -24.85 -16.60 -30.81
C GLU A 20 -24.46 -15.25 -30.22
N LYS A 21 -23.19 -14.88 -30.44
CA LYS A 21 -22.75 -13.52 -30.73
C LYS A 21 -23.68 -12.48 -30.13
N TRP A 22 -23.49 -12.17 -28.85
CA TRP A 22 -23.93 -10.89 -28.33
C TRP A 22 -23.11 -9.82 -29.06
N ILE A 23 -23.60 -9.39 -30.21
CA ILE A 23 -23.02 -8.29 -30.96
C ILE A 23 -23.46 -7.03 -30.24
N ALA A 24 -22.58 -6.46 -29.43
CA ALA A 24 -22.73 -5.14 -28.82
C ALA A 24 -23.02 -3.99 -29.83
N LYS A 25 -23.17 -4.26 -31.13
CA LYS A 25 -23.51 -3.29 -32.18
C LYS A 25 -24.95 -2.80 -32.14
N GLY A 26 -25.88 -3.57 -31.55
CA GLY A 26 -27.31 -3.24 -31.64
C GLY A 26 -27.85 -2.33 -30.53
N SER A 27 -27.14 -2.22 -29.40
CA SER A 27 -27.64 -1.56 -28.18
C SER A 27 -26.95 -0.24 -27.84
N LEU A 28 -25.96 0.16 -28.66
CA LEU A 28 -25.18 1.37 -28.42
C LEU A 28 -25.61 2.43 -29.46
N SER A 29 -25.81 3.66 -29.00
CA SER A 29 -26.14 4.76 -29.90
C SER A 29 -25.01 4.95 -30.94
N PRO A 30 -25.32 5.40 -32.18
CA PRO A 30 -24.29 5.67 -33.19
C PRO A 30 -23.16 6.59 -32.70
N GLY A 31 -23.44 7.50 -31.75
CA GLY A 31 -22.44 8.33 -31.09
C GLY A 31 -21.43 7.52 -30.26
N LEU A 32 -21.90 6.55 -29.48
CA LEU A 32 -21.04 5.68 -28.64
C LEU A 32 -20.20 4.71 -29.48
N PHE A 33 -20.71 4.31 -30.66
CA PHE A 33 -19.95 3.50 -31.61
C PHE A 33 -18.80 4.30 -32.25
N SER A 34 -19.06 5.57 -32.62
CA SER A 34 -18.01 6.46 -33.13
C SER A 34 -16.96 6.80 -32.07
N TYR A 35 -17.37 6.89 -30.80
CA TYR A 35 -16.45 7.09 -29.67
C TYR A 35 -15.57 5.86 -29.42
N THR A 36 -16.12 4.65 -29.52
CA THR A 36 -15.34 3.41 -29.28
C THR A 36 -14.43 2.99 -30.45
N GLU A 37 -14.72 3.38 -31.69
CA GLU A 37 -13.83 3.15 -32.84
C GLU A 37 -12.80 4.27 -33.05
N GLY A 38 -13.10 5.51 -32.64
CA GLY A 38 -12.18 6.66 -32.75
C GLY A 38 -11.22 6.82 -31.56
N VAL A 39 -11.54 6.25 -30.41
CA VAL A 39 -10.62 6.18 -29.28
C VAL A 39 -9.62 5.06 -29.58
N PRO A 40 -8.30 5.33 -29.66
CA PRO A 40 -7.31 4.28 -29.81
C PRO A 40 -7.62 3.20 -28.78
N LYS A 41 -7.50 1.91 -29.16
CA LYS A 41 -7.51 0.79 -28.22
C LYS A 41 -6.32 0.92 -27.27
N THR A 42 -6.33 1.94 -26.43
CA THR A 42 -5.50 2.03 -25.25
C THR A 42 -5.99 0.87 -24.40
N SER A 43 -5.25 -0.22 -24.42
CA SER A 43 -5.52 -1.36 -23.57
C SER A 43 -5.63 -0.85 -22.13
N ARG A 44 -6.38 -1.55 -21.28
CA ARG A 44 -6.45 -1.23 -19.85
C ARG A 44 -5.06 -1.12 -19.20
N LEU A 45 -4.04 -1.76 -19.79
CA LEU A 45 -2.64 -1.68 -19.38
C LEU A 45 -1.94 -0.40 -19.88
N ASP A 46 -2.33 0.16 -21.02
CA ASP A 46 -1.75 1.38 -21.62
C ASP A 46 -2.07 2.63 -20.79
N ILE A 47 -3.13 2.53 -19.99
CA ILE A 47 -3.59 3.51 -19.03
C ILE A 47 -2.71 3.50 -17.75
N GLY A 48 -1.99 2.40 -17.49
CA GLY A 48 -1.01 2.31 -16.40
C GLY A 48 -1.62 2.44 -14.99
N ILE A 49 -2.88 2.05 -14.79
CA ILE A 49 -3.55 2.10 -13.47
C ILE A 49 -3.48 0.75 -12.75
N PHE A 50 -3.45 -0.36 -13.50
CA PHE A 50 -3.41 -1.70 -12.91
C PHE A 50 -1.99 -2.12 -12.54
N ILE A 51 -1.88 -2.74 -11.37
CA ILE A 51 -0.66 -3.35 -10.87
C ILE A 51 -0.47 -4.70 -11.54
N ARG A 52 0.71 -4.97 -12.11
CA ARG A 52 1.02 -6.28 -12.66
C ARG A 52 1.28 -7.27 -11.52
N PRO A 53 0.61 -8.43 -11.50
CA PRO A 53 0.70 -9.35 -10.35
C PRO A 53 2.06 -10.01 -10.20
N GLY A 54 2.82 -10.24 -11.28
CA GLY A 54 4.05 -11.04 -11.24
C GLY A 54 3.77 -12.55 -11.36
N SER A 55 4.73 -13.38 -10.97
CA SER A 55 4.59 -14.84 -10.99
C SER A 55 5.33 -15.53 -9.85
N GLU A 56 4.95 -16.77 -9.56
CA GLU A 56 5.59 -17.60 -8.53
C GLU A 56 7.07 -17.84 -8.81
N LYS A 57 7.42 -18.11 -10.07
CA LYS A 57 8.80 -18.29 -10.50
C LYS A 57 9.62 -17.02 -10.26
N GLU A 58 9.10 -15.86 -10.66
CA GLU A 58 9.76 -14.57 -10.45
C GLU A 58 9.99 -14.28 -8.96
N ALA A 59 9.00 -14.53 -8.10
CA ALA A 59 9.13 -14.38 -6.65
C ALA A 59 10.23 -15.29 -6.08
N THR A 60 10.28 -16.54 -6.53
CA THR A 60 11.26 -17.54 -6.09
C THR A 60 12.67 -17.14 -6.51
N ASP A 61 12.88 -16.82 -7.79
CA ASP A 61 14.17 -16.39 -8.33
C ASP A 61 14.67 -15.12 -7.61
N TYR A 62 13.75 -14.18 -7.35
CA TYR A 62 14.05 -12.97 -6.60
C TYR A 62 14.51 -13.27 -5.17
N TYR A 63 13.79 -14.11 -4.41
CA TYR A 63 14.20 -14.47 -3.05
C TYR A 63 15.54 -15.21 -2.99
N GLN A 64 15.84 -16.07 -3.97
CA GLN A 64 17.16 -16.69 -4.08
C GLN A 64 18.26 -15.65 -4.29
N ARG A 65 18.03 -14.70 -5.21
CA ARG A 65 18.97 -13.61 -5.50
C ARG A 65 19.23 -12.76 -4.26
N ILE A 66 18.17 -12.23 -3.65
CA ILE A 66 18.33 -11.30 -2.53
C ILE A 66 18.84 -12.00 -1.29
N GLY A 67 18.63 -13.32 -1.16
CA GLY A 67 19.19 -14.07 -0.05
C GLY A 67 20.71 -14.14 -0.08
N GLY A 68 21.31 -14.28 -1.26
CA GLY A 68 22.76 -14.15 -1.44
C GLY A 68 23.26 -12.72 -1.16
N VAL A 69 22.53 -11.72 -1.67
CA VAL A 69 22.87 -10.30 -1.48
C VAL A 69 22.84 -9.93 0.01
N LEU A 70 21.79 -10.29 0.73
CA LEU A 70 21.56 -9.93 2.12
C LEU A 70 22.17 -10.89 3.15
N GLY A 71 22.63 -12.08 2.73
CA GLY A 71 23.15 -13.09 3.65
C GLY A 71 22.05 -13.76 4.48
N PHE A 72 20.85 -13.90 3.91
CA PHE A 72 19.67 -14.39 4.61
C PHE A 72 18.85 -15.32 3.72
N ASP A 73 18.59 -16.56 4.16
CA ASP A 73 17.82 -17.52 3.36
C ASP A 73 16.31 -17.25 3.47
N PHE A 74 15.79 -16.44 2.56
CA PHE A 74 14.37 -16.08 2.55
C PHE A 74 13.46 -17.29 2.37
N LEU A 75 13.77 -18.19 1.43
CA LEU A 75 12.88 -19.29 1.02
C LEU A 75 12.63 -20.29 2.14
N ASN A 76 13.55 -20.40 3.10
CA ASN A 76 13.42 -21.26 4.27
C ASN A 76 13.23 -20.48 5.57
N SER A 77 12.84 -19.20 5.49
CA SER A 77 12.66 -18.33 6.66
C SER A 77 11.21 -18.24 7.15
N THR A 78 11.10 -17.90 8.43
CA THR A 78 9.90 -17.32 9.04
C THR A 78 10.20 -15.89 9.48
N LEU A 79 9.17 -15.12 9.83
CA LEU A 79 9.39 -13.78 10.40
C LEU A 79 10.22 -13.83 11.69
N ASP A 80 10.06 -14.86 12.53
CA ASP A 80 10.92 -15.06 13.70
C ASP A 80 12.39 -15.31 13.34
N ILE A 81 12.68 -16.02 12.24
CA ILE A 81 14.05 -16.20 11.73
C ILE A 81 14.64 -14.85 11.32
N LEU A 82 13.87 -13.97 10.67
CA LEU A 82 14.32 -12.62 10.34
C LEU A 82 14.58 -11.78 11.60
N VAL A 83 13.67 -11.80 12.56
CA VAL A 83 13.83 -11.07 13.85
C VAL A 83 15.04 -11.60 14.63
N SER A 84 15.31 -12.90 14.56
CA SER A 84 16.50 -13.51 15.15
C SER A 84 17.79 -13.08 14.42
N HIS A 85 17.77 -13.04 13.09
CA HIS A 85 18.90 -12.55 12.29
C HIS A 85 19.25 -11.09 12.61
N LEU A 86 18.24 -10.26 12.90
CA LEU A 86 18.39 -8.89 13.42
C LEU A 86 18.85 -8.82 14.89
N GLY A 87 18.82 -9.95 15.61
CA GLY A 87 19.35 -10.11 16.96
C GLY A 87 18.36 -9.89 18.09
N TYR A 88 17.05 -9.84 17.83
CA TYR A 88 16.04 -9.62 18.88
C TYR A 88 15.46 -10.91 19.47
N THR A 89 15.73 -12.05 18.82
CA THR A 89 15.44 -13.39 19.35
C THR A 89 16.60 -14.35 19.15
N GLU A 90 16.59 -15.42 19.94
CA GLU A 90 17.50 -16.55 19.79
C GLU A 90 16.71 -17.86 19.61
N PRO A 91 17.06 -18.70 18.61
CA PRO A 91 16.44 -20.01 18.45
C PRO A 91 16.98 -20.98 19.52
N GLN A 92 16.09 -21.75 20.12
CA GLN A 92 16.42 -22.81 21.06
C GLN A 92 15.70 -24.10 20.69
N VAL A 93 16.37 -25.24 20.87
CA VAL A 93 15.74 -26.55 20.66
C VAL A 93 15.12 -27.02 21.97
N VAL A 94 13.78 -27.08 22.02
CA VAL A 94 13.02 -27.55 23.18
C VAL A 94 12.16 -28.74 22.74
N GLY A 95 12.46 -29.94 23.25
CA GLY A 95 11.73 -31.16 22.89
C GLY A 95 11.79 -31.48 21.38
N GLY A 96 12.91 -31.19 20.73
CA GLY A 96 13.10 -31.42 19.29
C GLY A 96 12.44 -30.38 18.36
N LYS A 97 11.85 -29.30 18.91
CA LYS A 97 11.29 -28.19 18.14
C LYS A 97 12.11 -26.92 18.35
N ILE A 98 12.25 -26.11 17.30
CA ILE A 98 12.85 -24.77 17.42
C ILE A 98 11.80 -23.83 18.01
N VAL A 99 12.17 -23.16 19.10
CA VAL A 99 11.38 -22.12 19.77
C VAL A 99 12.24 -20.87 19.84
N PHE A 100 11.67 -19.71 19.53
CA PHE A 100 12.37 -18.43 19.62
C PHE A 100 12.16 -17.80 21.00
N LYS A 101 13.25 -17.33 21.62
CA LYS A 101 13.24 -16.63 22.90
C LYS A 101 13.69 -15.19 22.72
N GLY A 102 13.17 -14.26 23.52
CA GLY A 102 13.42 -12.82 23.38
C GLY A 102 12.18 -12.07 22.90
N LEU A 103 12.35 -11.11 22.00
CA LEU A 103 11.28 -10.33 21.39
C LEU A 103 10.83 -10.94 20.06
N THR A 104 9.84 -11.83 20.10
CA THR A 104 9.38 -12.61 18.93
C THR A 104 8.60 -11.81 17.90
N ALA A 105 8.41 -12.36 16.70
CA ALA A 105 7.52 -11.81 15.68
C ALA A 105 6.08 -11.61 16.20
N THR A 106 5.58 -12.56 17.01
CA THR A 106 4.30 -12.43 17.71
C THR A 106 4.26 -11.21 18.63
N ASN A 107 5.34 -10.93 19.37
CA ASN A 107 5.40 -9.72 20.20
C ASN A 107 5.40 -8.44 19.36
N LEU A 108 6.10 -8.45 18.22
CA LEU A 108 6.08 -7.33 17.26
C LEU A 108 4.69 -7.11 16.65
N GLU A 109 3.88 -8.14 16.47
CA GLU A 109 2.48 -8.03 16.00
C GLU A 109 1.56 -7.51 17.12
N GLU A 110 1.60 -8.12 18.31
CA GLU A 110 0.55 -7.98 19.33
C GLU A 110 0.78 -6.84 20.34
N LEU A 111 2.04 -6.60 20.75
CA LEU A 111 2.28 -5.67 21.85
C LEU A 111 2.02 -4.21 21.46
N PRO A 112 1.48 -3.35 22.35
CA PRO A 112 1.29 -1.94 22.04
C PRO A 112 2.59 -1.24 21.61
N SER A 113 2.49 -0.25 20.71
CA SER A 113 3.65 0.44 20.14
C SER A 113 4.63 0.98 21.20
N PHE A 114 4.12 1.64 22.24
CA PHE A 114 4.96 2.20 23.31
C PHE A 114 5.59 1.15 24.23
N ALA A 115 5.01 -0.05 24.33
CA ALA A 115 5.67 -1.16 25.03
C ALA A 115 6.93 -1.60 24.29
N LEU A 116 6.89 -1.61 22.95
CA LEU A 116 8.03 -1.98 22.09
C LEU A 116 9.11 -0.88 21.97
N MET A 117 8.90 0.29 22.56
CA MET A 117 9.82 1.44 22.52
C MET A 117 10.11 1.99 23.94
N PRO A 118 10.66 1.16 24.85
CA PRO A 118 10.91 1.57 26.22
C PRO A 118 11.96 2.68 26.30
N ARG A 119 11.64 3.76 27.01
CA ARG A 119 12.56 4.92 27.20
C ARG A 119 13.36 4.88 28.49
N ASN A 120 12.97 4.02 29.43
CA ASN A 120 13.58 3.90 30.75
C ASN A 120 13.41 2.47 31.29
N PHE A 121 14.07 2.17 32.41
CA PHE A 121 14.05 0.83 33.00
C PHE A 121 12.64 0.36 33.41
N ALA A 122 11.75 1.25 33.84
CA ALA A 122 10.38 0.87 34.19
C ALA A 122 9.59 0.44 32.93
N GLU A 123 9.64 1.22 31.86
CA GLU A 123 9.03 0.84 30.58
C GLU A 123 9.65 -0.46 30.02
N PHE A 124 10.97 -0.66 30.15
CA PHE A 124 11.64 -1.90 29.73
C PHE A 124 11.21 -3.12 30.54
N ASN A 125 11.08 -2.99 31.86
CA ASN A 125 10.58 -4.07 32.70
C ASN A 125 9.14 -4.45 32.35
N ASN A 126 8.29 -3.46 32.06
CA ASN A 126 6.94 -3.72 31.59
C ASN A 126 6.92 -4.48 30.26
N LEU A 127 7.82 -4.15 29.33
CA LEU A 127 8.00 -4.93 28.09
C LEU A 127 8.45 -6.36 28.40
N ALA A 128 9.47 -6.51 29.26
CA ALA A 128 9.99 -7.82 29.63
C ALA A 128 8.90 -8.70 30.27
N ASP A 129 8.02 -8.15 31.09
CA ASP A 129 6.92 -8.87 31.73
C ASP A 129 5.76 -9.16 30.77
N ALA A 130 5.65 -8.42 29.66
CA ALA A 130 4.61 -8.62 28.65
C ALA A 130 4.96 -9.70 27.61
N VAL A 131 6.22 -10.10 27.49
CA VAL A 131 6.61 -11.20 26.58
C VAL A 131 6.39 -12.57 27.23
N ALA A 132 6.29 -13.62 26.41
CA ALA A 132 5.98 -14.97 26.87
C ALA A 132 7.05 -15.59 27.79
N ASP A 133 8.31 -15.15 27.67
CA ASP A 133 9.43 -15.61 28.50
C ASP A 133 10.27 -14.42 29.01
N PRO A 134 9.86 -13.80 30.12
CA PRO A 134 10.53 -12.62 30.66
C PRO A 134 11.99 -12.86 31.07
N ALA A 135 12.32 -14.09 31.50
CA ALA A 135 13.67 -14.43 31.93
C ALA A 135 14.63 -14.49 30.74
N SER A 136 14.24 -15.21 29.67
CA SER A 136 15.05 -15.28 28.46
C SER A 136 15.15 -13.92 27.77
N PHE A 137 14.08 -13.10 27.79
CA PHE A 137 14.12 -11.73 27.28
C PHE A 137 15.16 -10.88 28.00
N ARG A 138 15.18 -10.87 29.34
CA ARG A 138 16.16 -10.10 30.12
C ARG A 138 17.59 -10.63 30.00
N ALA A 139 17.75 -11.93 29.75
CA ALA A 139 19.05 -12.52 29.48
C ALA A 139 19.60 -12.08 28.11
N LEU A 140 18.72 -11.92 27.12
CA LEU A 140 19.11 -11.60 25.75
C LEU A 140 19.18 -10.09 25.48
N LEU A 141 18.27 -9.31 26.03
CA LEU A 141 18.04 -7.91 25.68
C LEU A 141 18.16 -7.00 26.90
N SER A 142 18.53 -5.74 26.63
CA SER A 142 18.67 -4.66 27.60
C SER A 142 17.97 -3.40 27.11
N LEU A 143 17.78 -2.41 27.98
CA LEU A 143 17.21 -1.11 27.60
C LEU A 143 18.00 -0.45 26.45
N GLN A 144 19.31 -0.66 26.38
CA GLN A 144 20.19 -0.08 25.36
C GLN A 144 19.84 -0.55 23.94
N ASP A 145 19.29 -1.76 23.79
CA ASP A 145 18.91 -2.35 22.51
C ASP A 145 17.67 -1.70 21.87
N PHE A 146 16.98 -0.84 22.64
CA PHE A 146 15.81 -0.06 22.23
C PHE A 146 16.08 1.44 22.12
N GLN A 147 17.26 1.91 22.55
CA GLN A 147 17.62 3.32 22.46
C GLN A 147 17.98 3.73 21.02
N ASN A 148 18.13 5.03 20.78
CA ASN A 148 18.50 5.59 19.48
C ASN A 148 17.56 5.15 18.34
N ASP A 149 16.27 5.03 18.65
CA ASP A 149 15.23 4.65 17.69
C ASP A 149 15.52 3.29 17.00
N ALA A 150 16.19 2.37 17.71
CA ALA A 150 16.51 1.03 17.20
C ALA A 150 15.24 0.26 16.81
N ILE A 151 14.16 0.48 17.54
CA ILE A 151 12.80 0.07 17.19
C ILE A 151 11.91 1.32 17.17
N LEU A 152 11.17 1.50 16.09
CA LEU A 152 10.08 2.47 15.99
C LEU A 152 8.80 1.73 15.62
N VAL A 153 7.71 1.99 16.34
CA VAL A 153 6.42 1.33 16.09
C VAL A 153 5.30 2.34 16.03
N SER A 154 4.47 2.24 15.01
CA SER A 154 3.26 3.04 14.89
C SER A 154 2.08 2.20 14.44
N ARG A 155 0.94 2.40 15.08
CA ARG A 155 -0.38 1.89 14.69
C ARG A 155 -1.20 3.03 14.12
N PHE A 156 -1.84 2.80 12.97
CA PHE A 156 -2.59 3.83 12.28
C PHE A 156 -3.72 3.30 11.40
N PHE A 157 -4.67 4.19 11.13
CA PHE A 157 -5.72 3.98 10.15
C PHE A 157 -5.13 3.89 8.74
N ALA A 158 -5.49 2.84 8.01
CA ALA A 158 -4.95 2.53 6.69
C ALA A 158 -6.10 2.33 5.69
N PRO A 159 -6.67 3.41 5.14
CA PRO A 159 -7.87 3.27 4.34
C PRO A 159 -7.65 2.50 3.04
N LYS A 160 -6.42 2.46 2.51
CA LYS A 160 -6.11 1.72 1.27
C LYS A 160 -6.35 0.21 1.34
N ILE A 161 -6.44 -0.38 2.54
CA ILE A 161 -6.65 -1.82 2.70
C ILE A 161 -8.06 -2.19 3.19
N ALA A 162 -9.03 -1.28 3.05
CA ALA A 162 -10.40 -1.56 3.46
C ALA A 162 -11.11 -2.56 2.54
N THR A 163 -12.18 -3.19 3.04
CA THR A 163 -13.03 -4.04 2.21
C THR A 163 -13.99 -3.17 1.41
N TYR A 164 -13.66 -2.90 0.15
CA TYR A 164 -14.52 -2.17 -0.78
C TYR A 164 -15.39 -3.11 -1.61
N TYR A 165 -15.92 -4.17 -1.02
CA TYR A 165 -16.92 -4.99 -1.67
C TYR A 165 -17.84 -5.57 -0.60
N ASN A 166 -19.11 -5.76 -0.94
CA ASN A 166 -20.02 -6.46 -0.06
C ASN A 166 -19.83 -7.98 -0.26
N PRO A 167 -19.40 -8.75 0.76
CA PRO A 167 -19.26 -10.20 0.62
C PRO A 167 -20.57 -10.91 0.25
N ALA A 168 -21.73 -10.34 0.58
CA ALA A 168 -23.03 -10.86 0.15
C ALA A 168 -23.21 -10.83 -1.38
N ASN A 169 -22.42 -10.01 -2.08
CA ASN A 169 -22.39 -9.90 -3.53
C ASN A 169 -21.12 -10.53 -4.13
N ALA A 170 -20.44 -11.42 -3.40
CA ALA A 170 -19.27 -12.14 -3.92
C ALA A 170 -19.67 -12.96 -5.16
N GLY A 171 -19.25 -12.48 -6.35
CA GLY A 171 -19.60 -13.07 -7.65
C GLY A 171 -20.29 -12.11 -8.61
N ASP A 172 -20.77 -10.96 -8.12
CA ASP A 172 -21.20 -9.86 -8.97
C ASP A 172 -20.10 -8.77 -9.03
N PRO A 173 -19.27 -8.74 -10.08
CA PRO A 173 -18.23 -7.71 -10.24
C PRO A 173 -18.83 -6.30 -10.48
N PHE A 174 -20.15 -6.19 -10.57
CA PHE A 174 -20.89 -4.95 -10.80
C PHE A 174 -21.66 -4.45 -9.57
N ALA A 175 -21.65 -5.19 -8.45
CA ALA A 175 -22.41 -4.78 -7.28
C ALA A 175 -21.86 -3.44 -6.73
N PRO A 176 -22.72 -2.42 -6.57
CA PRO A 176 -22.29 -1.15 -5.99
C PRO A 176 -21.83 -1.36 -4.56
N ILE A 177 -20.81 -0.61 -4.18
CA ILE A 177 -20.26 -0.70 -2.83
C ILE A 177 -21.10 0.13 -1.92
N ASP A 178 -21.43 -0.48 -0.80
CA ASP A 178 -22.13 0.18 0.26
C ASP A 178 -21.11 0.88 1.16
N PRO A 179 -21.03 2.22 1.12
CA PRO A 179 -20.10 2.98 1.95
C PRO A 179 -20.33 2.75 3.44
N ASP A 180 -21.54 2.36 3.85
CA ASP A 180 -21.88 2.10 5.25
C ASP A 180 -21.44 0.69 5.71
N ASN A 181 -21.03 -0.17 4.78
CA ASN A 181 -20.50 -1.52 5.04
C ASN A 181 -19.01 -1.66 4.69
N ILE A 182 -18.29 -0.55 4.46
CA ILE A 182 -16.84 -0.59 4.28
C ILE A 182 -16.19 -0.97 5.61
N VAL A 183 -15.47 -2.10 5.62
CA VAL A 183 -14.67 -2.49 6.78
C VAL A 183 -13.33 -1.74 6.74
N PRO A 184 -13.05 -0.82 7.67
CA PRO A 184 -11.82 -0.05 7.67
C PRO A 184 -10.58 -0.92 7.89
N GLY A 185 -9.52 -0.49 7.20
CA GLY A 185 -8.19 -1.07 7.30
C GLY A 185 -7.35 -0.39 8.37
N TRP A 186 -6.49 -1.16 9.04
CA TRP A 186 -5.57 -0.68 10.06
C TRP A 186 -4.20 -1.32 9.86
N ARG A 187 -3.15 -0.56 10.17
CA ARG A 187 -1.77 -1.02 10.02
C ARG A 187 -0.98 -0.83 11.29
N LYS A 188 -0.06 -1.75 11.54
CA LYS A 188 1.04 -1.57 12.48
C LYS A 188 2.35 -1.66 11.70
N LEU A 189 3.11 -0.57 11.71
CA LEU A 189 4.43 -0.49 11.10
C LEU A 189 5.49 -0.56 12.20
N VAL A 190 6.40 -1.53 12.09
CA VAL A 190 7.56 -1.69 12.94
C VAL A 190 8.80 -1.46 12.08
N ARG A 191 9.64 -0.49 12.44
CA ARG A 191 10.98 -0.32 11.88
C ARG A 191 12.00 -0.83 12.87
N VAL A 192 12.88 -1.74 12.45
CA VAL A 192 13.88 -2.40 13.31
C VAL A 192 15.28 -2.28 12.68
N THR A 193 16.28 -1.86 13.45
CA THR A 193 17.70 -1.93 13.05
C THR A 193 18.36 -3.22 13.53
N PRO A 194 19.36 -3.76 12.84
CA PRO A 194 20.20 -4.81 13.40
C PRO A 194 20.79 -4.40 14.76
N ARG A 195 20.62 -5.27 15.77
CA ARG A 195 21.22 -5.11 17.09
C ARG A 195 22.74 -5.26 17.02
N SER A 196 23.47 -4.61 17.91
CA SER A 196 24.89 -4.88 18.10
C SER A 196 25.12 -6.38 18.41
N GLY A 197 26.12 -6.99 17.76
CA GLY A 197 26.41 -8.42 17.89
C GLY A 197 25.42 -9.36 17.21
N SER A 198 24.42 -8.86 16.48
CA SER A 198 23.54 -9.69 15.66
C SER A 198 24.24 -10.23 14.40
N GLN A 199 23.66 -11.26 13.77
CA GLN A 199 24.17 -11.77 12.50
C GLN A 199 24.06 -10.70 11.39
N ALA A 200 22.91 -10.03 11.28
CA ALA A 200 22.70 -8.94 10.33
C ALA A 200 23.73 -7.80 10.47
N GLN A 201 24.13 -7.46 11.71
CA GLN A 201 25.15 -6.45 11.95
C GLN A 201 26.55 -6.93 11.52
N ARG A 202 26.90 -8.19 11.80
CA ARG A 202 28.17 -8.80 11.35
C ARG A 202 28.27 -8.86 9.83
N ASP A 203 27.18 -9.24 9.18
CA ASP A 203 27.11 -9.30 7.72
C ASP A 203 27.20 -7.90 7.11
N GLY A 204 26.74 -6.87 7.84
CA GLY A 204 26.91 -5.47 7.47
C GLY A 204 26.06 -5.05 6.26
N LYS A 205 25.05 -5.85 5.90
CA LYS A 205 24.26 -5.69 4.67
C LYS A 205 22.93 -4.98 4.87
N ILE A 206 22.33 -5.06 6.06
CA ILE A 206 21.01 -4.48 6.36
C ILE A 206 21.21 -3.21 7.19
N ALA A 207 20.59 -2.10 6.77
CA ALA A 207 20.50 -0.88 7.59
C ALA A 207 19.34 -0.98 8.57
N HIS A 208 18.15 -1.32 8.05
CA HIS A 208 16.94 -1.55 8.83
C HIS A 208 15.88 -2.29 8.02
N VAL A 209 14.86 -2.77 8.71
CA VAL A 209 13.70 -3.45 8.14
C VAL A 209 12.43 -2.74 8.59
N TYR A 210 11.53 -2.46 7.65
CA TYR A 210 10.14 -2.14 7.92
C TYR A 210 9.32 -3.42 7.85
N ILE A 211 8.52 -3.69 8.88
CA ILE A 211 7.58 -4.81 8.97
C ILE A 211 6.19 -4.21 9.13
N LEU A 212 5.27 -4.57 8.24
CA LEU A 212 3.94 -4.02 8.19
C LEU A 212 2.90 -5.12 8.40
N PHE A 213 2.19 -5.04 9.52
CA PHE A 213 1.07 -5.91 9.87
C PHE A 213 -0.24 -5.22 9.46
N ASN A 214 -1.15 -5.96 8.83
CA ASN A 214 -2.39 -5.44 8.25
C ASN A 214 -3.61 -6.08 8.94
N PHE A 215 -4.51 -5.24 9.43
CA PHE A 215 -5.69 -5.64 10.19
C PHE A 215 -6.95 -5.01 9.59
N LYS A 216 -8.09 -5.63 9.86
CA LYS A 216 -9.42 -5.15 9.53
C LYS A 216 -10.32 -5.21 10.75
N GLU A 217 -11.16 -4.20 10.93
CA GLU A 217 -12.13 -4.13 12.01
C GLU A 217 -13.42 -3.50 11.50
N ALA A 218 -14.53 -4.22 11.60
CA ALA A 218 -15.83 -3.75 11.14
C ALA A 218 -16.49 -2.82 12.18
N ASP A 219 -16.30 -3.09 13.47
CA ASP A 219 -16.78 -2.19 14.53
C ASP A 219 -15.78 -1.04 14.73
N PRO A 220 -16.08 0.18 14.28
CA PRO A 220 -15.11 1.27 14.35
C PRO A 220 -14.70 1.63 15.79
N ASN A 221 -15.44 1.21 16.82
CA ASN A 221 -15.14 1.44 18.24
C ASN A 221 -14.34 0.31 18.90
N ALA A 222 -14.20 -0.85 18.27
CA ALA A 222 -13.39 -1.94 18.79
C ALA A 222 -11.90 -1.71 18.49
N ASP A 223 -11.01 -2.20 19.36
CA ASP A 223 -9.57 -2.14 19.10
C ASP A 223 -9.22 -3.08 17.93
N PRO A 224 -8.70 -2.56 16.80
CA PRO A 224 -8.44 -3.36 15.61
C PRO A 224 -7.21 -4.28 15.75
N PHE A 225 -6.45 -4.19 16.83
CA PHE A 225 -5.23 -4.96 17.08
C PHE A 225 -5.40 -5.99 18.20
N LEU A 226 -6.20 -5.68 19.23
CA LEU A 226 -6.31 -6.53 20.41
C LEU A 226 -6.94 -7.89 20.08
N GLY A 227 -6.21 -8.97 20.35
CA GLY A 227 -6.68 -10.34 20.12
C GLY A 227 -6.85 -10.70 18.64
N LYS A 228 -6.35 -9.87 17.73
CA LYS A 228 -6.44 -10.07 16.28
C LYS A 228 -5.12 -10.55 15.70
N GLU A 229 -5.22 -11.13 14.52
CA GLU A 229 -4.10 -11.59 13.73
C GLU A 229 -3.99 -10.76 12.46
N SER A 230 -2.76 -10.43 12.08
CA SER A 230 -2.49 -9.76 10.82
C SER A 230 -2.79 -10.68 9.64
N GLY A 231 -3.60 -10.22 8.69
CA GLY A 231 -3.98 -11.02 7.52
C GLY A 231 -2.84 -11.22 6.51
N ASN A 232 -1.85 -10.32 6.52
CA ASN A 232 -0.62 -10.44 5.74
C ASN A 232 0.47 -9.51 6.30
N ASN A 233 1.73 -9.94 6.16
CA ASN A 233 2.87 -9.27 6.79
C ASN A 233 3.91 -8.84 5.74
N GLN A 234 3.82 -7.61 5.25
CA GLN A 234 4.76 -7.11 4.25
C GLN A 234 6.05 -6.64 4.92
N ILE A 235 7.19 -6.84 4.27
CA ILE A 235 8.47 -6.28 4.70
C ILE A 235 9.14 -5.46 3.60
N ILE A 236 9.85 -4.43 4.02
CA ILE A 236 10.78 -3.66 3.18
C ILE A 236 12.11 -3.62 3.92
N ILE A 237 13.15 -4.20 3.33
CA ILE A 237 14.51 -4.18 3.87
C ILE A 237 15.30 -3.10 3.14
N VAL A 238 15.90 -2.20 3.92
CA VAL A 238 16.81 -1.18 3.42
C VAL A 238 18.24 -1.68 3.60
N PRO A 239 19.04 -1.80 2.53
CA PRO A 239 20.43 -2.19 2.66
C PRO A 239 21.28 -1.08 3.26
N LYS A 240 22.37 -1.48 3.92
CA LYS A 240 23.39 -0.53 4.43
C LYS A 240 24.23 0.07 3.31
N ASP A 241 24.47 -0.70 2.26
CA ASP A 241 25.12 -0.26 1.04
C ASP A 241 24.24 -0.60 -0.17
N SER A 242 23.91 0.42 -0.94
CA SER A 242 23.10 0.31 -2.16
C SER A 242 23.93 0.46 -3.44
N SER A 243 25.26 0.47 -3.33
CA SER A 243 26.18 0.42 -4.48
C SER A 243 25.91 -0.82 -5.37
N ALA A 244 25.38 -1.89 -4.78
CA ALA A 244 25.04 -3.16 -5.43
C ALA A 244 23.74 -3.13 -6.28
N GLY A 245 23.04 -1.99 -6.36
CA GLY A 245 21.91 -1.79 -7.27
C GLY A 245 20.60 -1.55 -6.53
N ASP A 246 20.05 -2.54 -5.83
CA ASP A 246 18.77 -2.42 -5.15
C ASP A 246 18.80 -1.36 -4.02
N ARG A 247 17.78 -0.50 -3.99
CA ARG A 247 17.59 0.47 -2.88
C ARG A 247 16.73 -0.06 -1.76
N VAL A 248 15.82 -0.97 -2.08
CA VAL A 248 15.02 -1.68 -1.10
C VAL A 248 14.75 -3.10 -1.59
N PHE A 249 14.54 -4.01 -0.65
CA PHE A 249 14.10 -5.38 -0.93
C PHE A 249 12.73 -5.61 -0.31
N PHE A 250 11.81 -6.16 -1.10
CA PHE A 250 10.48 -6.54 -0.67
C PHE A 250 10.42 -7.99 -0.18
N GLY A 251 9.48 -8.25 0.70
CA GLY A 251 9.09 -9.61 1.08
C GLY A 251 7.70 -9.62 1.69
N VAL A 252 7.12 -10.80 1.82
CA VAL A 252 5.82 -10.98 2.48
C VAL A 252 5.84 -12.27 3.28
N TYR A 253 5.52 -12.19 4.56
CA TYR A 253 5.31 -13.33 5.43
C TYR A 253 3.81 -13.59 5.59
N ARG A 254 3.48 -14.88 5.74
CA ARG A 254 2.12 -15.34 6.04
C ARG A 254 1.75 -15.00 7.49
N GLU A 255 0.52 -15.28 7.82
CA GLU A 255 -0.12 -15.05 9.09
C GLU A 255 0.49 -15.88 10.25
N LYS A 256 0.35 -15.38 11.48
CA LYS A 256 0.90 -15.92 12.74
C LYS A 256 0.52 -17.38 13.00
N SER A 257 -0.74 -17.74 12.76
CA SER A 257 -1.34 -19.07 12.93
C SER A 257 -0.67 -20.13 12.06
N ARG A 258 0.03 -19.72 11.00
CA ARG A 258 0.85 -20.58 10.15
C ARG A 258 2.34 -20.56 10.52
N GLY A 259 2.72 -19.81 11.53
CA GLY A 259 4.11 -19.63 11.99
C GLY A 259 4.90 -18.59 11.20
N TYR A 260 4.22 -17.64 10.55
CA TYR A 260 4.84 -16.61 9.70
C TYR A 260 5.84 -17.14 8.65
N PRO A 261 5.58 -18.21 7.87
CA PRO A 261 6.49 -18.62 6.80
C PRO A 261 6.53 -17.56 5.71
N ILE A 262 7.65 -17.46 4.98
CA ILE A 262 7.73 -16.61 3.80
C ILE A 262 6.64 -16.99 2.80
N GLY A 263 5.98 -15.98 2.23
CA GLY A 263 5.04 -16.09 1.13
C GLY A 263 5.65 -15.52 -0.15
N LEU A 264 5.18 -16.02 -1.29
CA LEU A 264 5.59 -15.54 -2.62
C LEU A 264 4.73 -14.37 -3.12
N PHE A 265 3.60 -14.12 -2.47
CA PHE A 265 2.64 -13.09 -2.85
C PHE A 265 1.88 -12.53 -1.66
N LEU A 266 1.50 -11.27 -1.78
CA LEU A 266 0.51 -10.61 -0.96
C LEU A 266 -0.89 -11.01 -1.46
N LYS A 267 -1.71 -11.59 -0.59
CA LYS A 267 -3.14 -11.75 -0.89
C LYS A 267 -3.85 -10.46 -0.52
N ALA A 268 -4.17 -9.65 -1.52
CA ALA A 268 -4.85 -8.38 -1.32
C ALA A 268 -6.36 -8.55 -1.42
N ASP A 269 -7.03 -8.41 -0.30
CA ASP A 269 -8.48 -8.44 -0.16
C ASP A 269 -9.10 -7.02 -0.18
N PHE A 270 -8.33 -6.05 -0.66
CA PHE A 270 -8.71 -4.63 -0.77
C PHE A 270 -8.94 -4.18 -2.22
N ASP A 271 -8.54 -4.99 -3.20
CA ASP A 271 -8.92 -4.76 -4.59
C ASP A 271 -10.30 -5.34 -4.87
N LEU A 272 -10.99 -4.72 -5.82
CA LEU A 272 -12.27 -5.23 -6.30
C LEU A 272 -12.06 -6.57 -7.02
N PRO A 273 -13.00 -7.53 -6.90
CA PRO A 273 -12.92 -8.81 -7.62
C PRO A 273 -12.69 -8.61 -9.12
N GLY A 274 -11.78 -9.40 -9.69
CA GLY A 274 -11.39 -9.32 -11.09
C GLY A 274 -10.44 -8.18 -11.44
N HIS A 275 -9.87 -7.45 -10.48
CA HIS A 275 -8.86 -6.42 -10.80
C HIS A 275 -7.46 -6.99 -11.00
N VAL A 276 -7.19 -8.19 -10.50
CA VAL A 276 -5.91 -8.87 -10.67
C VAL A 276 -6.11 -10.03 -11.64
N GLY A 277 -5.22 -10.18 -12.61
CA GLY A 277 -5.23 -11.34 -13.51
C GLY A 277 -6.03 -11.21 -14.80
N ILE A 278 -6.83 -10.13 -14.99
CA ILE A 278 -7.50 -9.90 -16.30
C ILE A 278 -6.45 -9.76 -17.40
N GLY A 279 -6.42 -10.75 -18.30
CA GLY A 279 -5.49 -10.79 -19.43
C GLY A 279 -4.10 -11.33 -19.11
N THR A 280 -3.79 -11.67 -17.85
CA THR A 280 -2.46 -12.21 -17.47
C THR A 280 -2.49 -13.63 -16.90
N GLY A 281 -3.68 -14.19 -16.62
CA GLY A 281 -3.83 -15.57 -16.14
C GLY A 281 -3.43 -15.80 -14.67
N ALA A 282 -3.07 -14.74 -13.94
CA ALA A 282 -2.85 -14.81 -12.49
C ALA A 282 -4.17 -15.06 -11.76
N LYS A 283 -4.12 -15.76 -10.62
CA LYS A 283 -5.28 -15.87 -9.72
C LYS A 283 -5.60 -14.49 -9.16
N ASP A 284 -6.89 -14.19 -9.08
CA ASP A 284 -7.36 -12.93 -8.54
C ASP A 284 -6.80 -12.71 -7.12
N SER A 285 -6.46 -11.46 -6.81
CA SER A 285 -5.85 -11.02 -5.54
C SER A 285 -4.42 -11.51 -5.21
N GLU A 286 -3.73 -12.25 -6.09
CA GLU A 286 -2.34 -12.68 -5.84
C GLU A 286 -1.31 -11.70 -6.41
N TYR A 287 -0.75 -10.85 -5.54
CA TYR A 287 0.30 -9.89 -5.86
C TYR A 287 1.68 -10.43 -5.50
N PHE A 288 2.34 -11.07 -6.47
CA PHE A 288 3.66 -11.66 -6.30
C PHE A 288 4.74 -10.60 -6.09
N VAL A 289 5.61 -10.87 -5.11
CA VAL A 289 6.86 -10.12 -4.96
C VAL A 289 7.81 -10.51 -6.09
N PRO A 290 8.80 -9.68 -6.40
CA PRO A 290 8.91 -8.27 -6.01
C PRO A 290 8.00 -7.34 -6.83
N ARG A 291 7.52 -7.81 -7.99
CA ARG A 291 6.88 -7.00 -9.03
C ARG A 291 5.76 -6.12 -8.50
N ALA A 292 4.74 -6.72 -7.90
CA ALA A 292 3.58 -5.98 -7.44
C ALA A 292 3.92 -5.00 -6.32
N CYS A 293 4.79 -5.42 -5.39
CA CYS A 293 5.26 -4.55 -4.33
C CYS A 293 6.04 -3.35 -4.88
N ALA A 294 6.90 -3.56 -5.88
CA ALA A 294 7.65 -2.48 -6.48
C ALA A 294 6.74 -1.52 -7.28
N GLU A 295 5.70 -2.01 -7.97
CA GLU A 295 4.72 -1.12 -8.61
C GLU A 295 3.89 -0.29 -7.62
N CYS A 296 3.58 -0.84 -6.42
CA CYS A 296 2.82 -0.16 -5.37
C CYS A 296 3.66 0.71 -4.42
N HIS A 297 4.93 0.39 -4.21
CA HIS A 297 5.77 1.04 -3.22
C HIS A 297 6.88 1.88 -3.84
N GLY A 298 7.39 1.52 -5.01
CA GLY A 298 8.37 2.38 -5.64
C GLY A 298 8.83 1.94 -6.99
N HIS A 299 8.66 2.85 -7.95
CA HIS A 299 9.66 3.28 -8.91
C HIS A 299 9.31 4.72 -9.28
N SER A 300 10.32 5.54 -9.55
CA SER A 300 10.14 6.88 -10.10
C SER A 300 9.44 6.78 -11.46
N ALA A 301 8.13 7.09 -11.55
CA ALA A 301 7.40 7.00 -12.83
C ALA A 301 7.51 8.27 -13.64
N THR A 302 7.34 9.40 -12.97
CA THR A 302 7.59 10.71 -13.55
C THR A 302 8.09 11.66 -12.47
N ASP A 303 8.93 12.62 -12.84
CA ASP A 303 9.23 13.77 -11.99
C ASP A 303 8.04 14.74 -11.89
N SER A 304 8.21 15.81 -11.12
CA SER A 304 7.25 16.93 -11.01
C SER A 304 7.04 17.68 -12.33
N LYS A 305 7.93 17.54 -13.31
CA LYS A 305 7.82 18.14 -14.65
C LYS A 305 7.09 17.23 -15.64
N GLY A 306 6.75 16.00 -15.25
CA GLY A 306 6.13 14.99 -16.11
C GLY A 306 7.12 14.21 -16.97
N THR A 307 8.43 14.37 -16.77
CA THR A 307 9.48 13.58 -17.42
C THR A 307 9.43 12.15 -16.89
N VAL A 308 9.36 11.16 -17.79
CA VAL A 308 9.47 9.75 -17.41
C VAL A 308 10.85 9.51 -16.81
N LEU A 309 10.89 9.03 -15.57
CA LEU A 309 12.14 8.73 -14.87
C LEU A 309 12.55 7.27 -15.10
N GLN A 310 13.86 7.02 -15.00
CA GLN A 310 14.42 5.66 -15.09
C GLN A 310 13.92 4.80 -13.92
N GLY A 311 13.81 3.50 -14.16
CA GLY A 311 13.45 2.52 -13.13
C GLY A 311 12.05 1.99 -13.20
N GLN A 312 11.16 2.48 -14.06
CA GLN A 312 9.84 1.86 -14.18
C GLN A 312 9.97 0.36 -14.47
N PRO A 313 9.09 -0.49 -13.93
CA PRO A 313 9.11 -1.90 -14.26
C PRO A 313 8.81 -2.15 -15.74
N VAL A 314 8.15 -1.18 -16.38
CA VAL A 314 7.79 -1.22 -17.79
C VAL A 314 8.11 0.10 -18.48
N ASP A 315 8.48 0.03 -19.76
CA ASP A 315 8.69 1.20 -20.60
C ASP A 315 7.34 1.84 -21.03
N PRO A 316 7.35 2.99 -21.72
CA PRO A 316 6.12 3.60 -22.24
C PRO A 316 5.30 2.72 -23.20
N ASN A 317 5.88 1.65 -23.74
CA ASN A 317 5.20 0.66 -24.60
C ASN A 317 4.69 -0.56 -23.81
N GLY A 318 4.84 -0.55 -22.48
CA GLY A 318 4.44 -1.64 -21.61
C GLY A 318 5.37 -2.85 -21.59
N GLN A 319 6.55 -2.77 -22.22
CA GLN A 319 7.58 -3.81 -22.18
C GLN A 319 8.36 -3.75 -20.88
N ALA A 320 8.77 -4.91 -20.34
CA ALA A 320 9.63 -4.96 -19.16
C ALA A 320 10.93 -4.17 -19.39
N THR A 321 11.33 -3.33 -18.44
CA THR A 321 12.65 -2.67 -18.49
C THR A 321 13.77 -3.66 -18.16
N GLU A 322 15.01 -3.28 -18.45
CA GLU A 322 16.19 -4.10 -18.13
C GLU A 322 16.27 -4.38 -16.62
N ASP A 323 16.23 -3.33 -15.80
CA ASP A 323 16.24 -3.38 -14.33
C ASP A 323 15.19 -4.37 -13.81
N PHE A 324 14.01 -4.34 -14.40
CA PHE A 324 12.94 -5.24 -14.04
C PHE A 324 13.14 -6.68 -14.52
N THR A 325 13.70 -6.86 -15.70
CA THR A 325 14.01 -8.18 -16.28
C THR A 325 15.06 -8.91 -15.45
N ILE A 326 16.05 -8.18 -14.94
CA ILE A 326 17.09 -8.71 -14.05
C ILE A 326 16.68 -8.69 -12.56
N GLY A 327 15.52 -8.09 -12.26
CA GLY A 327 14.91 -8.01 -10.93
C GLY A 327 15.68 -7.13 -9.95
N ILE A 328 16.32 -6.05 -10.41
CA ILE A 328 17.02 -5.05 -9.60
C ILE A 328 16.17 -3.77 -9.49
N TYR A 329 15.99 -3.28 -8.26
CA TYR A 329 15.08 -2.20 -7.90
C TYR A 329 15.84 -0.95 -7.45
N ARG A 330 16.55 -0.28 -8.39
CA ARG A 330 17.46 0.84 -8.10
C ARG A 330 16.82 2.14 -7.64
N PHE A 331 15.51 2.26 -7.83
CA PHE A 331 14.76 3.49 -7.53
C PHE A 331 13.49 3.20 -6.73
N ALA A 332 13.38 1.99 -6.19
CA ALA A 332 12.30 1.64 -5.30
C ALA A 332 12.50 2.31 -3.94
N LYS A 333 11.39 2.76 -3.33
CA LYS A 333 11.37 3.62 -2.14
C LYS A 333 10.31 3.10 -1.17
N PRO A 334 10.45 3.31 0.14
CA PRO A 334 9.33 3.17 1.05
C PRO A 334 8.34 4.35 0.84
N ASN A 335 7.04 4.08 0.98
CA ASN A 335 6.01 5.13 0.95
C ASN A 335 5.96 5.86 2.29
N TYR A 336 5.87 7.18 2.27
CA TYR A 336 5.70 7.98 3.49
C TYR A 336 4.29 7.83 4.08
N LEU A 337 4.20 8.16 5.37
CA LEU A 337 3.00 8.08 6.19
C LEU A 337 2.27 9.41 6.11
N ASP A 338 1.30 9.53 5.22
CA ASP A 338 0.52 10.75 4.98
C ASP A 338 -0.69 10.82 5.92
N THR A 339 -0.44 11.17 7.18
CA THR A 339 -1.52 11.24 8.19
C THR A 339 -2.62 12.21 7.80
N ASP A 340 -2.29 13.30 7.11
CA ASP A 340 -3.26 14.32 6.73
C ASP A 340 -4.26 13.78 5.71
N GLN A 341 -3.77 13.09 4.67
CA GLN A 341 -4.62 12.37 3.70
C GLN A 341 -5.53 11.36 4.41
N TRP A 342 -4.99 10.60 5.36
CA TRP A 342 -5.79 9.58 6.06
C TRP A 342 -6.92 10.20 6.88
N TYR A 343 -6.71 11.39 7.45
CA TYR A 343 -7.78 12.16 8.08
C TYR A 343 -8.82 12.66 7.06
N ASP A 344 -8.40 13.14 5.89
CA ASP A 344 -9.36 13.56 4.84
C ASP A 344 -10.26 12.40 4.42
N TRP A 345 -9.69 11.20 4.27
CA TRP A 345 -10.47 10.03 3.90
C TRP A 345 -11.32 9.51 5.05
N LYS A 346 -10.82 9.56 6.28
CA LYS A 346 -11.62 9.25 7.47
C LYS A 346 -12.91 10.08 7.47
N ASP A 347 -12.81 11.37 7.20
CA ASP A 347 -13.95 12.29 7.16
C ASP A 347 -14.86 12.07 5.94
N PHE A 348 -14.28 11.68 4.80
CA PHE A 348 -15.00 11.59 3.54
C PHE A 348 -15.63 10.21 3.27
N ASP A 349 -14.86 9.13 3.40
CA ASP A 349 -15.25 7.76 3.01
C ASP A 349 -15.60 6.86 4.21
N TYR A 350 -15.14 7.20 5.42
CA TYR A 350 -15.25 6.33 6.59
C TYR A 350 -16.00 7.00 7.74
N ARG A 351 -17.26 7.33 7.48
CA ARG A 351 -18.14 8.00 8.44
C ARG A 351 -18.19 7.27 9.80
N GLY A 352 -18.13 5.94 9.80
CA GLY A 352 -18.05 5.14 11.03
C GLY A 352 -16.78 5.39 11.85
N VAL A 353 -15.63 5.60 11.19
CA VAL A 353 -14.34 5.89 11.86
C VAL A 353 -14.28 7.33 12.34
N SER A 354 -14.87 8.28 11.62
CA SER A 354 -14.96 9.70 12.02
C SER A 354 -15.48 9.91 13.46
N GLY A 355 -16.50 9.13 13.84
CA GLY A 355 -17.11 9.18 15.17
C GLY A 355 -16.47 8.28 16.23
N SER A 356 -15.51 7.44 15.85
CA SER A 356 -15.14 6.28 16.67
C SER A 356 -14.17 6.60 17.82
N LEU A 357 -13.95 5.62 18.70
CA LEU A 357 -12.95 5.73 19.77
C LEU A 357 -11.50 5.73 19.25
N ASN A 358 -11.29 5.18 18.05
CA ASN A 358 -9.98 5.04 17.42
C ASN A 358 -9.74 6.19 16.44
N ASP A 359 -8.56 6.80 16.49
CA ASP A 359 -8.21 7.87 15.55
C ASP A 359 -7.15 7.44 14.52
N VAL A 360 -6.87 8.29 13.53
CA VAL A 360 -5.90 8.01 12.46
C VAL A 360 -4.53 7.64 13.04
N VAL A 361 -4.05 8.42 14.00
CA VAL A 361 -2.84 8.10 14.78
C VAL A 361 -3.29 7.31 16.01
N PHE A 362 -3.52 6.02 15.82
CA PHE A 362 -4.15 5.14 16.82
C PHE A 362 -3.49 5.24 18.20
N ASP A 363 -2.16 5.18 18.24
CA ASP A 363 -1.37 5.23 19.48
C ASP A 363 -1.54 6.52 20.29
N GLY A 364 -1.96 7.60 19.64
CA GLY A 364 -2.16 8.90 20.24
C GLY A 364 -3.53 9.11 20.88
N GLY A 365 -4.51 8.25 20.55
CA GLY A 365 -5.92 8.51 20.84
C GLY A 365 -6.45 9.75 20.13
N ARG A 366 -7.61 10.26 20.57
CA ARG A 366 -8.30 11.40 19.96
C ARG A 366 -7.86 12.76 20.46
N ASP A 367 -7.28 12.81 21.65
CA ASP A 367 -6.80 14.07 22.23
C ASP A 367 -5.44 14.43 21.63
N VAL A 368 -5.48 15.26 20.58
CA VAL A 368 -4.31 15.74 19.86
C VAL A 368 -3.37 16.61 20.70
N SER A 369 -3.81 17.05 21.89
CA SER A 369 -2.99 17.79 22.86
C SER A 369 -2.35 16.90 23.92
N SER A 370 -2.73 15.62 23.97
CA SER A 370 -2.21 14.67 24.95
C SER A 370 -0.74 14.34 24.71
N SER A 371 -0.02 14.04 25.78
CA SER A 371 1.37 13.56 25.69
C SER A 371 1.50 12.24 24.91
N ALA A 372 0.45 11.41 24.89
CA ALA A 372 0.39 10.19 24.10
C ALA A 372 0.35 10.51 22.60
N TYR A 373 -0.49 11.46 22.19
CA TYR A 373 -0.56 11.91 20.79
C TYR A 373 0.75 12.52 20.32
N VAL A 374 1.33 13.45 21.09
CA VAL A 374 2.63 14.05 20.78
C VAL A 374 3.71 12.97 20.61
N ARG A 375 3.75 11.96 21.51
CA ARG A 375 4.69 10.84 21.40
C ARG A 375 4.44 10.00 20.14
N ALA A 376 3.19 9.67 19.83
CA ALA A 376 2.84 8.87 18.65
C ALA A 376 3.18 9.61 17.35
N PHE A 377 2.90 10.91 17.30
CA PHE A 377 3.19 11.77 16.15
C PHE A 377 4.70 11.98 15.96
N ASP A 378 5.48 12.10 17.04
CA ASP A 378 6.95 12.13 16.96
C ASP A 378 7.52 10.85 16.31
N VAL A 379 6.95 9.69 16.61
CA VAL A 379 7.33 8.43 15.95
C VAL A 379 7.01 8.48 14.45
N MET A 380 5.85 9.02 14.05
CA MET A 380 5.52 9.25 12.64
C MET A 380 6.54 10.18 11.97
N ARG A 381 6.91 11.29 12.62
CA ARG A 381 7.94 12.22 12.13
C ARG A 381 9.29 11.53 11.93
N LYS A 382 9.71 10.68 12.88
CA LYS A 382 10.96 9.90 12.77
C LYS A 382 10.91 8.88 11.64
N LEU A 383 9.79 8.16 11.49
CA LEU A 383 9.59 7.22 10.38
C LEU A 383 9.65 7.95 9.03
N ASN A 384 8.92 9.05 8.88
CA ASN A 384 8.94 9.86 7.66
C ASN A 384 10.32 10.50 7.39
N THR A 385 11.08 10.86 8.43
CA THR A 385 12.47 11.36 8.26
C THR A 385 13.40 10.26 7.73
N ASN A 386 13.22 9.01 8.14
CA ASN A 386 13.98 7.89 7.56
C ASN A 386 13.53 7.64 6.11
N ILE A 387 12.23 7.64 5.85
CA ILE A 387 11.66 7.45 4.52
C ILE A 387 12.11 8.55 3.55
N GLU A 388 12.24 9.80 3.99
CA GLU A 388 12.76 10.90 3.18
C GLU A 388 14.21 10.64 2.78
N ARG A 389 15.07 10.24 3.72
CA ARG A 389 16.47 9.87 3.43
C ARG A 389 16.56 8.75 2.39
N GLU A 390 15.77 7.69 2.55
CA GLU A 390 15.75 6.60 1.57
C GLU A 390 15.19 7.05 0.21
N SER A 391 14.18 7.92 0.23
CA SER A 391 13.57 8.44 -0.99
C SER A 391 14.54 9.30 -1.79
N VAL A 392 15.34 10.13 -1.11
CA VAL A 392 16.40 10.96 -1.72
C VAL A 392 17.52 10.08 -2.26
N ALA A 393 17.97 9.09 -1.49
CA ALA A 393 19.03 8.18 -1.91
C ALA A 393 18.66 7.36 -3.16
N ALA A 394 17.37 7.09 -3.34
CA ALA A 394 16.82 6.36 -4.48
C ALA A 394 16.37 7.26 -5.65
N GLU A 395 16.73 8.55 -5.68
CA GLU A 395 16.48 9.37 -6.87
C GLU A 395 17.37 9.01 -8.03
N ALA A 396 16.81 9.00 -9.24
CA ALA A 396 17.58 8.85 -10.47
C ALA A 396 18.42 10.10 -10.76
N ASP A 397 17.86 11.28 -10.51
CA ASP A 397 18.58 12.56 -10.50
C ASP A 397 18.26 13.30 -9.19
N PRO A 398 19.23 13.48 -8.29
CA PRO A 398 19.03 14.20 -7.03
C PRO A 398 18.49 15.64 -7.19
N ASN A 399 18.67 16.28 -8.36
CA ASN A 399 18.19 17.62 -8.64
C ASN A 399 16.73 17.66 -9.12
N VAL A 400 16.17 16.49 -9.41
CA VAL A 400 14.82 16.34 -9.98
C VAL A 400 14.03 15.37 -9.10
N PRO A 401 13.57 15.83 -7.91
CA PRO A 401 12.90 14.96 -6.96
C PRO A 401 11.56 14.46 -7.49
N THR A 402 11.24 13.21 -7.18
CA THR A 402 9.93 12.61 -7.51
C THR A 402 8.83 13.15 -6.61
N PHE A 403 7.58 12.89 -6.99
CA PHE A 403 6.42 13.20 -6.15
C PHE A 403 6.50 12.56 -4.75
N GLN A 404 7.05 11.35 -4.61
CA GLN A 404 7.22 10.70 -3.30
C GLN A 404 8.14 11.53 -2.40
N THR A 405 9.30 11.94 -2.93
CA THR A 405 10.30 12.74 -2.22
C THR A 405 9.76 14.14 -1.90
N LEU A 406 9.08 14.77 -2.84
CA LEU A 406 8.43 16.07 -2.61
C LEU A 406 7.32 15.98 -1.55
N GLY A 407 6.49 14.94 -1.61
CA GLY A 407 5.40 14.69 -0.67
C GLY A 407 5.91 14.52 0.76
N VAL A 408 6.90 13.65 0.98
CA VAL A 408 7.46 13.43 2.32
C VAL A 408 8.16 14.67 2.86
N ARG A 409 8.89 15.42 2.02
CA ARG A 409 9.50 16.70 2.42
C ARG A 409 8.46 17.72 2.85
N LYS A 410 7.37 17.85 2.07
CA LYS A 410 6.30 18.78 2.41
C LYS A 410 5.59 18.40 3.70
N TRP A 411 5.32 17.12 3.90
CA TRP A 411 4.74 16.62 5.15
C TRP A 411 5.65 16.94 6.34
N LEU A 412 6.96 16.67 6.22
CA LEU A 412 7.94 16.98 7.28
C LEU A 412 8.05 18.49 7.56
N GLU A 413 8.05 19.32 6.52
CA GLU A 413 8.04 20.79 6.64
C GLU A 413 6.82 21.27 7.44
N LEU A 414 5.62 20.83 7.05
CA LEU A 414 4.39 21.28 7.69
C LEU A 414 4.29 20.84 9.15
N HIS A 415 4.85 19.67 9.47
CA HIS A 415 4.77 19.05 10.79
C HIS A 415 6.01 19.25 11.66
N GLN A 416 7.03 20.00 11.21
CA GLN A 416 8.27 20.20 11.96
C GLN A 416 8.02 20.73 13.38
N LEU A 417 7.02 21.59 13.55
CA LEU A 417 6.69 22.27 14.82
C LEU A 417 5.25 22.02 15.28
N SER A 418 4.55 21.06 14.67
CA SER A 418 3.12 20.88 14.91
C SER A 418 2.66 19.47 14.59
N ASP A 419 2.01 18.84 15.56
CA ASP A 419 1.37 17.53 15.39
C ASP A 419 -0.07 17.64 14.87
N ALA A 420 -0.61 18.86 14.76
CA ALA A 420 -1.96 19.07 14.22
C ALA A 420 -2.05 18.76 12.72
N ARG A 421 -3.13 18.08 12.32
CA ARG A 421 -3.53 17.88 10.91
C ARG A 421 -3.48 19.19 10.13
N LYS A 422 -2.99 19.12 8.90
CA LYS A 422 -2.92 20.28 8.00
C LYS A 422 -4.04 20.21 6.97
N PRO A 423 -4.69 21.33 6.60
CA PRO A 423 -5.67 21.34 5.53
C PRO A 423 -4.99 21.16 4.16
N TYR A 424 -5.68 20.58 3.18
CA TYR A 424 -5.17 20.39 1.82
C TYR A 424 -4.66 21.69 1.16
N SER A 425 -5.18 22.85 1.56
CA SER A 425 -4.78 24.17 1.04
C SER A 425 -3.31 24.54 1.26
N VAL A 426 -2.63 23.92 2.23
CA VAL A 426 -1.20 24.19 2.52
C VAL A 426 -0.26 23.07 2.09
N ARG A 427 -0.80 21.99 1.49
CA ARG A 427 -0.03 20.78 1.15
C ARG A 427 0.53 20.76 -0.26
N SER A 428 0.45 21.88 -0.98
CA SER A 428 1.02 22.01 -2.31
C SER A 428 2.48 21.57 -2.35
N ILE A 429 2.85 20.85 -3.41
CA ILE A 429 4.22 20.47 -3.73
C ILE A 429 4.62 20.97 -5.12
N GLY A 430 5.90 20.89 -5.45
CA GLY A 430 6.42 21.31 -6.76
C GLY A 430 6.58 22.83 -6.88
N ALA A 431 6.79 23.30 -8.12
CA ALA A 431 7.11 24.71 -8.38
C ALA A 431 5.88 25.63 -8.40
N VAL A 432 4.70 25.09 -8.70
CA VAL A 432 3.44 25.85 -8.79
C VAL A 432 2.52 25.41 -7.66
N SER A 433 2.22 26.33 -6.74
CA SER A 433 1.30 26.06 -5.63
C SER A 433 -0.16 26.31 -6.01
N TRP A 434 -1.05 25.56 -5.38
CA TRP A 434 -2.47 25.88 -5.35
C TRP A 434 -2.72 27.17 -4.57
N ASP A 435 -3.59 28.03 -5.09
CA ASP A 435 -3.91 29.32 -4.49
C ASP A 435 -5.10 29.19 -3.54
N ALA A 436 -4.81 29.17 -2.24
CA ALA A 436 -5.83 29.04 -1.20
C ALA A 436 -6.85 30.19 -1.18
N THR A 437 -6.56 31.31 -1.84
CA THR A 437 -7.49 32.46 -1.94
C THR A 437 -8.51 32.29 -3.07
N LYS A 438 -8.32 31.32 -3.97
CA LYS A 438 -9.22 31.03 -5.09
C LYS A 438 -10.16 29.86 -4.76
N PRO A 439 -11.46 30.10 -4.54
CA PRO A 439 -12.40 29.05 -4.15
C PRO A 439 -12.49 27.89 -5.15
N ASP A 440 -12.42 28.18 -6.46
CA ASP A 440 -12.48 27.13 -7.49
C ASP A 440 -11.27 26.21 -7.45
N GLU A 441 -10.07 26.74 -7.15
CA GLU A 441 -8.85 25.93 -7.01
C GLU A 441 -8.94 25.00 -5.80
N MET A 442 -9.39 25.52 -4.66
CA MET A 442 -9.55 24.71 -3.44
C MET A 442 -10.66 23.67 -3.59
N LYS A 443 -11.75 24.01 -4.28
CA LYS A 443 -12.83 23.08 -4.57
C LYS A 443 -12.34 21.94 -5.47
N LEU A 444 -11.59 22.28 -6.52
CA LEU A 444 -10.99 21.29 -7.42
C LEU A 444 -10.01 20.39 -6.67
N LEU A 445 -9.07 20.98 -5.92
CA LEU A 445 -8.06 20.22 -5.16
C LEU A 445 -8.73 19.24 -4.18
N ARG A 446 -9.76 19.67 -3.44
CA ARG A 446 -10.52 18.80 -2.53
C ARG A 446 -11.15 17.61 -3.28
N LEU A 447 -11.77 17.85 -4.43
CA LEU A 447 -12.38 16.77 -5.23
C LEU A 447 -11.31 15.81 -5.76
N LEU A 448 -10.19 16.33 -6.25
CA LEU A 448 -9.08 15.49 -6.73
C LEU A 448 -8.42 14.70 -5.59
N ASP A 449 -8.29 15.27 -4.40
CA ASP A 449 -7.77 14.56 -3.22
C ASP A 449 -8.69 13.40 -2.81
N ASN A 450 -9.99 13.67 -2.72
CA ASN A 450 -11.01 12.68 -2.38
C ASN A 450 -11.09 11.52 -3.38
N HIS A 451 -10.90 11.78 -4.69
CA HIS A 451 -11.15 10.77 -5.72
C HIS A 451 -9.88 10.24 -6.39
N CYS A 452 -8.90 11.10 -6.68
CA CYS A 452 -7.74 10.76 -7.48
C CYS A 452 -6.52 10.37 -6.65
N PHE A 453 -6.24 11.10 -5.57
CA PHE A 453 -5.06 10.87 -4.73
C PHE A 453 -5.08 9.50 -4.06
N ARG A 454 -6.26 8.86 -3.98
CA ARG A 454 -6.43 7.52 -3.46
C ARG A 454 -5.70 6.41 -4.20
N CYS A 455 -5.88 6.36 -5.50
CA CYS A 455 -5.25 5.33 -6.32
C CYS A 455 -3.78 5.66 -6.59
N HIS A 456 -3.45 6.94 -6.78
CA HIS A 456 -2.10 7.34 -7.22
C HIS A 456 -1.14 7.70 -6.07
N SER A 457 -1.68 8.20 -4.96
CA SER A 457 -0.93 8.83 -3.86
C SER A 457 0.16 9.73 -4.43
N SER A 458 1.43 9.46 -4.13
CA SER A 458 2.57 10.22 -4.62
C SER A 458 3.46 9.39 -5.55
N LEU A 459 2.97 8.29 -6.12
CA LEU A 459 3.79 7.35 -6.90
C LEU A 459 4.03 7.81 -8.34
N ARG A 460 2.95 7.93 -9.12
CA ARG A 460 2.98 8.29 -10.55
C ARG A 460 2.44 9.68 -10.85
N TYR A 461 1.70 10.23 -9.92
CA TYR A 461 0.95 11.47 -10.02
C TYR A 461 0.64 11.90 -8.59
N ASN A 462 0.63 13.20 -8.33
CA ASN A 462 0.24 13.75 -7.05
C ASN A 462 -0.65 14.99 -7.30
N VAL A 463 -1.85 15.00 -6.72
CA VAL A 463 -2.84 16.09 -6.90
C VAL A 463 -2.38 17.41 -6.28
N PHE A 464 -1.47 17.36 -5.31
CA PHE A 464 -0.89 18.52 -4.66
C PHE A 464 0.20 19.19 -5.51
N ASP A 465 0.65 18.56 -6.61
CA ASP A 465 1.44 19.22 -7.65
C ASP A 465 0.50 19.79 -8.71
N LYS A 466 0.26 21.11 -8.65
CA LYS A 466 -0.68 21.79 -9.54
C LYS A 466 -0.26 21.69 -11.01
N GLN A 467 1.04 21.69 -11.31
CA GLN A 467 1.52 21.57 -12.69
C GLN A 467 1.28 20.14 -13.21
N ALA A 468 1.47 19.12 -12.37
CA ALA A 468 1.16 17.74 -12.74
C ALA A 468 -0.32 17.54 -13.07
N VAL A 469 -1.23 18.22 -12.35
CA VAL A 469 -2.68 18.21 -12.65
C VAL A 469 -2.95 18.89 -13.98
N ALA A 470 -2.39 20.08 -14.20
CA ALA A 470 -2.54 20.82 -15.46
C ALA A 470 -2.09 19.96 -16.66
N ASN A 471 -0.91 19.34 -16.56
CA ASN A 471 -0.34 18.50 -17.62
C ASN A 471 -1.17 17.24 -17.92
N ARG A 472 -2.03 16.80 -16.99
CA ARG A 472 -2.85 15.59 -17.12
C ARG A 472 -4.35 15.89 -17.24
N LYS A 473 -4.76 17.16 -17.33
CA LYS A 473 -6.18 17.57 -17.39
C LYS A 473 -6.98 16.74 -18.40
N GLU A 474 -6.54 16.69 -19.65
CA GLU A 474 -7.26 15.96 -20.71
C GLU A 474 -7.36 14.46 -20.44
N LEU A 475 -6.30 13.89 -19.86
CA LEU A 475 -6.30 12.48 -19.46
C LEU A 475 -7.28 12.23 -18.32
N ILE A 476 -7.32 13.11 -17.31
CA ILE A 476 -8.27 13.04 -16.20
C ILE A 476 -9.71 13.10 -16.72
N ILE A 477 -10.04 14.09 -17.57
CA ILE A 477 -11.38 14.23 -18.17
C ILE A 477 -11.74 12.98 -18.97
N ARG A 478 -10.82 12.47 -19.81
CA ARG A 478 -11.04 11.24 -20.57
C ARG A 478 -11.33 10.04 -19.65
N PHE A 479 -10.60 9.91 -18.53
CA PHE A 479 -10.87 8.86 -17.55
C PHE A 479 -12.26 8.96 -16.95
N LEU A 480 -12.63 10.14 -16.45
CA LEU A 480 -13.94 10.37 -15.85
C LEU A 480 -15.08 10.02 -16.82
N ASN A 481 -14.89 10.28 -18.12
CA ASN A 481 -15.84 9.93 -19.17
C ASN A 481 -15.89 8.45 -19.54
N ILE A 482 -14.79 7.71 -19.38
CA ILE A 482 -14.78 6.25 -19.59
C ILE A 482 -15.46 5.53 -18.42
N GLN A 483 -15.32 6.05 -17.20
CA GLN A 483 -15.84 5.38 -16.00
C GLN A 483 -17.36 5.39 -15.90
N LEU A 484 -17.99 6.48 -16.33
CA LEU A 484 -19.44 6.65 -16.33
C LEU A 484 -19.89 6.81 -17.79
N GLN A 485 -20.57 5.81 -18.36
CA GLN A 485 -21.26 5.98 -19.64
C GLN A 485 -22.25 7.15 -19.55
N ASP A 486 -22.65 7.74 -20.68
CA ASP A 486 -23.61 8.87 -20.72
C ASP A 486 -24.98 8.53 -20.07
N ASN A 487 -25.30 7.24 -19.92
CA ASN A 487 -26.49 6.75 -19.21
C ASN A 487 -26.27 6.54 -17.69
N GLY A 488 -25.10 6.91 -17.16
CA GLY A 488 -24.71 6.73 -15.75
C GLY A 488 -24.26 5.32 -15.37
N THR A 489 -24.13 4.39 -16.32
CA THR A 489 -23.74 3.00 -16.02
C THR A 489 -22.22 2.88 -15.92
N PRO A 490 -21.66 2.39 -14.80
CA PRO A 490 -20.23 2.21 -14.65
C PRO A 490 -19.68 1.08 -15.52
N LEU A 491 -18.44 1.21 -16.03
CA LEU A 491 -17.74 0.09 -16.65
C LEU A 491 -17.10 -0.82 -15.58
N PRO A 492 -17.25 -2.16 -15.67
CA PRO A 492 -16.69 -3.09 -14.70
C PRO A 492 -15.17 -2.92 -14.58
N GLY A 493 -14.75 -2.66 -13.34
CA GLY A 493 -13.38 -2.51 -12.91
C GLY A 493 -12.71 -1.17 -13.22
N ASN A 494 -13.48 -0.16 -13.60
CA ASN A 494 -13.01 1.20 -13.84
C ASN A 494 -13.68 2.19 -12.88
N PHE A 495 -13.51 2.02 -11.57
CA PHE A 495 -14.02 2.94 -10.56
C PHE A 495 -12.88 3.82 -10.01
N MET A 496 -13.04 5.15 -10.05
CA MET A 496 -12.17 6.11 -9.38
C MET A 496 -12.98 6.91 -8.33
N PRO A 497 -12.61 6.81 -7.04
CA PRO A 497 -11.61 5.90 -6.50
C PRO A 497 -12.08 4.45 -6.60
N GLN A 498 -11.13 3.49 -6.52
CA GLN A 498 -11.48 2.08 -6.42
C GLN A 498 -12.54 1.90 -5.35
N GLY A 499 -13.66 1.32 -5.77
CA GLY A 499 -14.73 0.99 -4.88
C GLY A 499 -15.70 2.11 -4.51
N ARG A 500 -15.75 3.17 -5.31
CA ARG A 500 -16.79 4.19 -5.23
C ARG A 500 -17.29 4.53 -6.63
N VAL A 501 -18.60 4.74 -6.75
CA VAL A 501 -19.18 5.34 -7.95
C VAL A 501 -19.15 6.86 -7.77
N LEU A 502 -18.34 7.55 -8.56
CA LEU A 502 -18.38 9.01 -8.64
C LEU A 502 -19.78 9.43 -9.13
N SER A 503 -20.42 10.40 -8.46
CA SER A 503 -21.72 10.87 -8.94
C SER A 503 -21.57 11.67 -10.24
N SER A 504 -22.59 11.66 -11.11
CA SER A 504 -22.58 12.48 -12.34
C SER A 504 -22.40 13.97 -12.05
N ASN A 505 -22.89 14.46 -10.91
CA ASN A 505 -22.73 15.84 -10.47
C ASN A 505 -21.28 16.15 -10.10
N GLU A 506 -20.62 15.30 -9.29
CA GLU A 506 -19.22 15.48 -8.94
C GLU A 506 -18.31 15.35 -10.17
N LYS A 507 -18.59 14.40 -11.08
CA LYS A 507 -17.89 14.30 -12.37
C LYS A 507 -17.96 15.62 -13.14
N THR A 508 -19.18 16.11 -13.39
CA THR A 508 -19.42 17.34 -14.16
C THR A 508 -18.72 18.53 -13.51
N GLU A 509 -18.75 18.60 -12.18
CA GLU A 509 -18.09 19.64 -11.41
C GLU A 509 -16.57 19.59 -11.55
N ILE A 510 -15.95 18.40 -11.47
CA ILE A 510 -14.51 18.24 -11.69
C ILE A 510 -14.13 18.71 -13.10
N GLU A 511 -14.87 18.32 -14.13
CA GLU A 511 -14.60 18.70 -15.53
C GLU A 511 -14.69 20.23 -15.74
N GLN A 512 -15.73 20.86 -15.19
CA GLN A 512 -15.90 22.32 -15.24
C GLN A 512 -14.77 23.05 -14.52
N LEU A 513 -14.41 22.59 -13.32
CA LEU A 513 -13.35 23.20 -12.53
C LEU A 513 -11.97 23.00 -13.18
N LEU A 514 -11.68 21.83 -13.74
CA LEU A 514 -10.45 21.59 -14.51
C LEU A 514 -10.32 22.58 -15.67
N THR A 515 -11.41 22.82 -16.40
CA THR A 515 -11.43 23.77 -17.53
C THR A 515 -11.28 25.21 -17.06
N LYS A 516 -11.90 25.58 -15.94
CA LYS A 516 -11.85 26.93 -15.38
C LYS A 516 -10.49 27.28 -14.76
N VAL A 517 -9.89 26.34 -14.03
CA VAL A 517 -8.62 26.53 -13.33
C VAL A 517 -7.43 26.45 -14.28
N PHE A 518 -7.52 25.61 -15.31
CA PHE A 518 -6.49 25.42 -16.33
C PHE A 518 -7.08 25.72 -17.73
N PRO A 519 -7.25 27.01 -18.08
CA PRO A 519 -7.86 27.42 -19.35
C PRO A 519 -7.03 27.05 -20.58
#